data_AF-A0A5C6MI79-F1
#
_entry.id   AF-A0A5C6MI79-F1
#
_cell.length_a   1.000
_cell.length_b   1.000
_cell.length_c   1.000
_cell.angle_alpha   90.00
_cell.angle_beta   90.00
_cell.angle_gamma   90.00
#
_symmetry.space_group_name_H-M   'P 1'
#
loop_
_entity.id
_entity.type
_entity.pdbx_description
1 polymer ?
#
loop_
_entity_poly.entity_id
_entity_poly.type
_entity_poly.pdbx_seq_one_letter_code
_entity_poly.pdbx_strand_id
1 'polypeptide(L)'
;MPYKLWNVKVVCPNQGCGLHQLTGLHKRARQVLDVDRTYNMVAETLICNKCRSSHVSWSQTVLTQLDLAHRSEFWVILTRKYACDIRVIRLLRERGLGNSPTRVLKQLRENHTEEWLNRVLRYGTECVDWT
;
A
#
# COMPACT_ATOMS: atom_id res chain seq x y z
N MET A 1 -9.73 -1.68 -13.71
CA MET A 1 -9.50 -1.65 -12.25
C MET A 1 -10.81 -1.47 -11.53
N PRO A 2 -11.18 -2.41 -10.64
CA PRO A 2 -12.53 -2.57 -10.13
C PRO A 2 -12.93 -1.44 -9.19
N TYR A 3 -14.09 -0.85 -9.48
CA TYR A 3 -14.76 0.12 -8.61
C TYR A 3 -15.37 -0.60 -7.41
N LYS A 4 -15.38 0.03 -6.24
CA LYS A 4 -15.89 -0.58 -4.99
C LYS A 4 -15.06 -1.80 -4.58
N LEU A 5 -13.74 -1.60 -4.49
CA LEU A 5 -12.74 -2.64 -4.25
C LEU A 5 -13.09 -3.62 -3.11
N TRP A 6 -13.89 -3.16 -2.14
CA TRP A 6 -14.25 -3.91 -0.94
C TRP A 6 -15.71 -4.35 -0.88
N ASN A 7 -16.58 -3.84 -1.75
CA ASN A 7 -18.03 -3.95 -1.59
C ASN A 7 -18.54 -3.51 -0.18
N VAL A 8 -17.75 -2.73 0.57
CA VAL A 8 -18.08 -2.20 1.89
C VAL A 8 -18.55 -0.75 1.76
N LYS A 9 -19.57 -0.39 2.54
CA LYS A 9 -20.03 1.00 2.67
C LYS A 9 -19.08 1.78 3.58
N VAL A 10 -18.28 2.67 2.99
CA VAL A 10 -17.42 3.60 3.73
C VAL A 10 -18.14 4.93 3.89
N VAL A 11 -18.11 5.48 5.10
CA VAL A 11 -18.79 6.72 5.48
C VAL A 11 -17.82 7.87 5.76
N CYS A 12 -18.30 9.09 5.61
CA CYS A 12 -17.54 10.29 5.88
C CYS A 12 -17.23 10.41 7.39
N PRO A 13 -15.97 10.63 7.78
CA PRO A 13 -15.58 10.77 9.19
C PRO A 13 -16.02 12.10 9.82
N ASN A 14 -16.44 13.09 9.02
CA ASN A 14 -16.90 14.37 9.54
C ASN A 14 -18.30 14.23 10.16
N GLN A 15 -18.42 14.52 11.46
CA GLN A 15 -19.66 14.40 12.22
C GLN A 15 -20.82 15.20 11.62
N GLY A 16 -20.54 16.38 11.04
CA GLY A 16 -21.56 17.22 10.38
C GLY A 16 -22.15 16.62 9.09
N CYS A 17 -21.59 15.53 8.56
CA CYS A 17 -22.11 14.88 7.36
C CYS A 17 -23.17 13.80 7.66
N GLY A 18 -23.33 13.39 8.92
CA GLY A 18 -24.27 12.33 9.31
C GLY A 18 -23.98 11.00 8.63
N LEU A 19 -22.71 10.56 8.67
CA LEU A 19 -22.25 9.28 8.09
C LEU A 19 -22.57 9.14 6.59
N HIS A 20 -22.58 10.25 5.85
CA HIS A 20 -22.80 10.21 4.41
C HIS A 20 -21.78 9.30 3.71
N GLN A 21 -22.27 8.44 2.82
CA GLN A 21 -21.44 7.47 2.11
C GLN A 21 -20.43 8.19 1.20
N LEU A 22 -19.19 7.71 1.22
CA LEU A 22 -18.15 8.19 0.31
C LEU A 22 -18.28 7.52 -1.06
N THR A 23 -17.99 8.27 -2.12
CA THR A 23 -18.05 7.80 -3.51
C THR A 23 -16.67 7.89 -4.16
N GLY A 24 -16.25 6.83 -4.86
CA GLY A 24 -14.97 6.80 -5.55
C GLY A 24 -15.03 7.57 -6.87
N LEU A 25 -14.11 8.53 -7.07
CA LEU A 25 -14.09 9.39 -8.26
C LEU A 25 -12.83 9.18 -9.13
N HIS A 26 -11.66 9.16 -8.50
CA HIS A 26 -10.37 9.13 -9.21
C HIS A 26 -9.47 8.02 -8.71
N LYS A 27 -8.58 7.55 -9.60
CA LYS A 27 -7.53 6.59 -9.25
C LYS A 27 -6.23 7.35 -8.99
N ARG A 28 -5.51 6.94 -7.94
CA ARG A 28 -4.20 7.48 -7.58
C ARG A 28 -3.23 6.32 -7.42
N ALA A 29 -2.15 6.35 -8.19
CA ALA A 29 -1.04 5.41 -7.99
C ALA A 29 -0.10 5.90 -6.88
N ARG A 30 0.44 4.96 -6.12
CA ARG A 30 1.48 5.16 -5.11
C ARG A 30 2.55 4.11 -5.31
N GLN A 31 3.80 4.53 -5.29
CA GLN A 31 4.90 3.58 -5.24
C GLN A 31 5.10 3.13 -3.79
N VAL A 32 5.03 1.82 -3.56
CA VAL A 32 5.18 1.18 -2.26
C VAL A 32 6.59 0.61 -2.15
N LEU A 33 7.29 1.01 -1.09
CA LEU A 33 8.53 0.35 -0.68
C LEU A 33 8.19 -0.94 0.06
N ASP A 34 8.60 -2.07 -0.49
CA ASP A 34 8.46 -3.39 0.10
C ASP A 34 9.85 -4.00 0.39
N VAL A 35 9.87 -5.13 1.10
CA VAL A 35 11.11 -5.81 1.52
C VAL A 35 11.93 -6.26 0.31
N ASP A 36 11.27 -6.82 -0.71
CA ASP A 36 11.97 -7.48 -1.83
C ASP A 36 11.85 -6.71 -3.14
N ARG A 37 10.99 -5.68 -3.20
CA ARG A 37 10.77 -4.88 -4.41
C ARG A 37 10.14 -3.53 -4.13
N THR A 38 9.99 -2.77 -5.19
CA THR A 38 9.14 -1.59 -5.22
C THR A 38 8.01 -1.81 -6.22
N TYR A 39 6.76 -1.56 -5.84
CA TYR A 39 5.60 -1.77 -6.73
C TYR A 39 4.63 -0.59 -6.72
N ASN A 40 3.88 -0.44 -7.81
CA ASN A 40 2.84 0.58 -7.91
C ASN A 40 1.52 0.01 -7.37
N MET A 41 1.01 0.62 -6.32
CA MET A 41 -0.32 0.36 -5.79
C MET A 41 -1.28 1.43 -6.29
N VAL A 42 -2.41 1.03 -6.85
CA VAL A 42 -3.46 1.95 -7.26
C VAL A 42 -4.56 1.98 -6.21
N ALA A 43 -4.93 3.20 -5.82
CA ALA A 43 -5.93 3.51 -4.82
C ALA A 43 -7.07 4.31 -5.43
N GLU A 44 -8.29 4.13 -4.92
CA GLU A 44 -9.38 5.04 -5.25
C GLU A 44 -9.31 6.27 -4.33
N THR A 45 -9.73 7.42 -4.84
CA THR A 45 -9.98 8.62 -4.04
C THR A 45 -11.47 8.71 -3.81
N LEU A 46 -11.85 8.50 -2.56
CA LEU A 46 -13.21 8.55 -2.03
C LEU A 46 -13.54 10.00 -1.66
N ILE A 47 -14.68 10.50 -2.12
CA ILE A 47 -15.13 11.88 -1.90
C ILE A 47 -16.48 11.88 -1.20
N CYS A 48 -16.62 12.77 -0.21
CA CYS A 48 -17.90 13.09 0.39
C CYS A 48 -18.58 14.22 -0.41
N ASN A 49 -19.78 13.98 -0.94
CA ASN A 49 -20.47 15.00 -1.73
C ASN A 49 -21.07 16.14 -0.87
N LYS A 50 -21.27 15.92 0.44
CA LYS A 50 -21.74 16.97 1.36
C LYS A 50 -20.65 17.97 1.74
N CYS A 51 -19.49 17.51 2.22
CA CYS A 51 -18.42 18.39 2.72
C CYS A 51 -17.22 18.53 1.77
N ARG A 52 -17.27 17.88 0.60
CA ARG A 52 -16.20 17.86 -0.42
C ARG A 52 -14.83 17.35 0.07
N SER A 53 -14.78 16.71 1.24
CA SER A 53 -13.55 16.06 1.72
C SER A 53 -13.17 14.88 0.83
N SER A 54 -11.86 14.69 0.62
CA SER A 54 -11.30 13.59 -0.16
C SER A 54 -10.42 12.70 0.71
N HIS A 55 -10.58 11.40 0.56
CA HIS A 55 -9.88 10.36 1.31
C HIS A 55 -9.32 9.35 0.33
N VAL A 56 -8.08 8.91 0.52
CA VAL A 56 -7.58 7.76 -0.23
C VAL A 56 -8.27 6.51 0.34
N SER A 57 -8.72 5.59 -0.50
CA SER A 57 -9.45 4.36 -0.12
C SER A 57 -8.70 3.47 0.88
N TRP A 58 -7.40 3.68 0.99
CA TRP A 58 -6.48 2.97 1.87
C TRP A 58 -5.95 3.86 3.01
N SER A 59 -6.52 5.05 3.23
CA SER A 59 -6.12 5.88 4.36
C SER A 59 -6.53 5.20 5.67
N GLN A 60 -5.79 5.48 6.76
CA GLN A 60 -6.12 4.89 8.06
C GLN A 60 -7.57 5.17 8.48
N THR A 61 -8.09 6.35 8.16
CA THR A 61 -9.48 6.76 8.45
C THR A 61 -10.53 5.92 7.73
N VAL A 62 -10.21 5.39 6.55
CA VAL A 62 -11.07 4.46 5.81
C VAL A 62 -10.89 3.04 6.37
N LEU A 63 -9.65 2.61 6.58
CA LEU A 63 -9.32 1.27 7.08
C LEU A 63 -9.94 1.00 8.45
N THR A 64 -10.03 1.99 9.34
CA THR A 64 -10.68 1.84 10.66
C THR A 64 -12.17 1.51 10.59
N GLN A 65 -12.83 1.73 9.45
CA GLN A 65 -14.24 1.40 9.25
C GLN A 65 -14.44 -0.03 8.74
N LEU A 66 -13.38 -0.68 8.28
CA LEU A 66 -13.42 -2.06 7.79
C LEU A 66 -13.32 -3.04 8.97
N ASP A 67 -13.84 -4.25 8.76
CA ASP A 67 -13.61 -5.33 9.72
C ASP A 67 -12.12 -5.74 9.76
N LEU A 68 -11.78 -6.64 10.69
CA LEU A 68 -10.41 -7.06 10.88
C LEU A 68 -9.88 -7.87 9.69
N ALA A 69 -10.74 -8.63 9.00
CA ALA A 69 -10.35 -9.47 7.87
C ALA A 69 -9.93 -8.61 6.66
N HIS A 70 -10.76 -7.65 6.27
CA HIS A 70 -10.42 -6.73 5.17
C HIS A 70 -9.21 -5.85 5.52
N ARG A 71 -9.02 -5.50 6.80
CA ARG A 71 -7.82 -4.78 7.25
C ARG A 71 -6.56 -5.63 7.17
N SER A 72 -6.64 -6.92 7.50
CA SER A 72 -5.47 -7.80 7.55
C SER A 72 -4.95 -8.19 6.16
N GLU A 73 -5.77 -8.05 5.12
CA GLU A 73 -5.33 -8.14 3.72
C GLU A 73 -4.38 -7.01 3.33
N PHE A 74 -4.33 -5.92 4.11
CA PHE A 74 -3.55 -4.74 3.77
C PHE A 74 -2.34 -4.52 4.66
N TRP A 75 -1.17 -4.75 4.08
CA TRP A 75 0.11 -4.69 4.79
C TRP A 75 0.85 -3.37 4.56
N VAL A 76 0.24 -2.38 3.91
CA VAL A 76 0.90 -1.10 3.56
C VAL A 76 0.47 0.02 4.49
N ILE A 77 1.43 0.80 4.96
CA ILE A 77 1.20 2.05 5.68
C ILE A 77 1.32 3.21 4.70
N LEU A 78 0.27 4.03 4.64
CA LEU A 78 0.20 5.21 3.79
C LEU A 78 0.33 6.50 4.58
N THR A 79 1.18 7.38 4.08
CA THR A 79 1.25 8.79 4.48
C THR A 79 0.79 9.69 3.33
N ARG A 80 0.84 11.01 3.53
CA ARG A 80 0.48 11.98 2.48
C ARG A 80 1.35 11.83 1.21
N LYS A 81 2.63 11.48 1.38
CA LYS A 81 3.63 11.41 0.30
C LYS A 81 4.08 9.99 -0.01
N TYR A 82 4.25 9.15 1.00
CA TYR A 82 4.93 7.85 0.89
C TYR A 82 4.01 6.67 1.24
N ALA A 83 4.37 5.50 0.72
CA ALA A 83 3.74 4.22 1.01
C ALA A 83 4.83 3.19 1.34
N CYS A 84 4.65 2.41 2.40
CA CYS A 84 5.66 1.48 2.89
C CYS A 84 4.99 0.22 3.45
N ASP A 85 5.51 -0.95 3.12
CA ASP A 85 5.06 -2.21 3.70
C ASP A 85 5.39 -2.28 5.20
N ILE A 86 4.47 -2.83 5.99
CA ILE A 86 4.58 -2.95 7.44
C ILE A 86 5.78 -3.79 7.85
N ARG A 87 6.23 -4.74 7.01
CA ARG A 87 7.43 -5.55 7.24
C ARG A 87 8.69 -4.67 7.27
N VAL A 88 8.78 -3.66 6.39
CA VAL A 88 9.89 -2.69 6.42
C VAL A 88 9.87 -1.88 7.72
N ILE A 89 8.68 -1.50 8.19
CA ILE A 89 8.52 -0.80 9.47
C ILE A 89 8.90 -1.68 10.66
N ARG A 90 8.61 -2.99 10.59
CA ARG A 90 9.04 -3.95 11.62
C ARG A 90 10.55 -4.06 11.69
N LEU A 91 11.25 -4.14 10.55
CA LEU A 91 12.73 -4.11 10.49
C LEU A 91 13.30 -2.85 11.18
N LEU A 92 12.66 -1.70 11.00
CA LEU A 92 13.07 -0.46 11.66
C LEU A 92 12.75 -0.40 13.16
N ARG A 93 11.77 -1.18 13.65
CA ARG A 93 11.38 -1.20 15.07
C ARG A 93 12.25 -2.11 15.92
N GLU A 94 13.00 -3.02 15.32
CA GLU A 94 13.92 -3.90 16.03
C GLU A 94 15.05 -3.08 16.66
N ARG A 95 14.90 -2.77 17.96
CA ARG A 95 15.89 -2.05 18.76
C ARG A 95 17.05 -2.99 19.08
N GLY A 96 18.11 -2.91 18.29
CA GLY A 96 19.37 -3.62 18.52
C GLY A 96 20.57 -2.76 18.13
N LEU A 97 21.71 -2.96 18.80
CA LEU A 97 22.98 -2.37 18.38
C LEU A 97 23.26 -2.79 16.93
N GLY A 98 23.41 -1.81 16.05
CA GLY A 98 23.62 -2.03 14.62
C GLY A 98 22.36 -2.05 13.75
N ASN A 99 21.14 -1.91 14.29
CA ASN A 99 19.92 -1.74 13.49
C ASN A 99 19.65 -0.25 13.21
N SER A 100 20.46 0.34 12.33
CA SER A 100 20.26 1.70 11.86
C SER A 100 19.35 1.73 10.61
N PRO A 101 18.65 2.85 10.34
CA PRO A 101 17.92 3.03 9.09
C PRO A 101 18.79 2.81 7.84
N THR A 102 20.08 3.18 7.93
CA THR A 102 21.05 2.95 6.85
C THR A 102 21.30 1.48 6.58
N ARG A 103 21.39 0.65 7.63
CA ARG A 103 21.52 -0.81 7.48
C ARG A 103 20.27 -1.41 6.85
N VAL A 104 19.08 -1.02 7.32
CA VAL A 104 17.82 -1.50 6.72
C VAL A 104 17.76 -1.10 5.24
N LEU A 105 18.13 0.14 4.90
CA LEU A 105 18.19 0.57 3.50
C LEU A 105 19.18 -0.28 2.67
N LYS A 106 20.35 -0.61 3.22
CA LYS A 106 21.33 -1.49 2.56
C LYS A 106 20.74 -2.88 2.32
N GLN A 107 20.12 -3.47 3.34
CA GLN A 107 19.47 -4.77 3.26
C GLN A 107 18.36 -4.79 2.20
N LEU A 108 17.50 -3.76 2.17
CA LEU A 108 16.45 -3.67 1.15
C LEU A 108 17.04 -3.62 -0.27
N ARG A 109 18.15 -2.91 -0.47
CA ARG A 109 18.82 -2.87 -1.79
C ARG A 109 19.39 -4.22 -2.19
N GLU A 110 20.00 -4.94 -1.24
CA GLU A 110 20.51 -6.30 -1.47
C GLU A 110 19.34 -7.23 -1.86
N ASN A 111 18.26 -7.24 -1.07
CA ASN A 111 17.06 -8.03 -1.36
C ASN A 111 16.44 -7.68 -2.73
N HIS A 112 16.32 -6.39 -3.07
CA HIS A 112 15.76 -5.95 -4.36
C HIS A 112 16.62 -6.39 -5.53
N THR A 113 17.94 -6.40 -5.36
CA THR A 113 18.89 -6.85 -6.39
C THR A 113 18.76 -8.35 -6.60
N GLU A 114 18.71 -9.12 -5.52
CA GLU A 114 18.54 -10.58 -5.57
C GLU A 114 17.20 -10.97 -6.21
N GLU A 115 16.10 -10.37 -5.78
CA GLU A 115 14.77 -10.64 -6.36
C GLU A 115 14.69 -10.23 -7.84
N TRP A 116 15.36 -9.14 -8.23
CA TRP A 116 15.46 -8.75 -9.64
C TRP A 116 16.24 -9.79 -10.46
N LEU A 117 17.41 -10.23 -9.98
CA LEU A 117 18.21 -11.27 -10.65
C LEU A 117 17.41 -12.56 -10.82
N ASN A 118 16.70 -12.99 -9.77
CA ASN A 118 15.84 -14.17 -9.81
C ASN A 118 14.72 -14.04 -10.86
N ARG A 119 14.14 -12.86 -11.06
CA ARG A 119 13.16 -12.62 -12.13
C ARG A 119 13.77 -12.67 -13.51
N VAL A 120 14.94 -12.06 -13.69
CA VAL A 120 15.66 -12.07 -14.97
C VAL A 120 16.02 -13.50 -15.35
N LEU A 121 16.50 -14.31 -14.41
CA LEU A 121 16.79 -15.73 -14.63
C LEU A 121 15.52 -16.48 -15.05
N ARG A 122 14.42 -16.34 -14.31
CA ARG A 122 13.12 -16.98 -14.67
C ARG A 122 12.63 -16.58 -16.06
N TYR A 123 12.63 -15.28 -16.35
CA TYR A 123 12.25 -14.78 -17.66
C TYR A 123 13.15 -15.34 -18.76
N GLY A 124 14.47 -15.37 -18.53
CA GLY A 124 15.43 -15.98 -19.44
C GLY A 124 15.14 -17.46 -19.70
N THR A 125 14.89 -18.25 -18.66
CA THR A 125 14.55 -19.67 -18.82
C THR A 125 13.24 -19.88 -19.56
N GLU A 126 12.21 -19.09 -19.26
CA GLU A 126 10.90 -19.21 -19.92
C GLU A 126 10.95 -18.77 -21.39
N CYS A 127 11.82 -17.83 -21.75
CA CYS A 127 11.96 -17.35 -23.14
C CYS A 127 12.86 -18.24 -24.01
N VAL A 128 13.81 -18.98 -23.43
CA VAL A 128 14.70 -19.90 -24.18
C VAL A 128 13.91 -21.05 -24.80
N ASP A 129 12.80 -21.47 -24.19
CA ASP A 129 11.93 -22.52 -24.74
C ASP A 129 11.18 -22.08 -26.03
N TRP A 130 11.27 -20.81 -26.45
CA TRP A 130 10.59 -20.24 -27.63
C TRP A 130 11.55 -19.77 -28.74
N THR A 131 12.86 -20.05 -28.63
CA THR A 131 13.90 -19.73 -29.64
C THR A 131 14.62 -20.96 -30.12
#